data_AF-A0A8X6WYA7-F1
#
_entry.id   AF-A0A8X6WYA7-F1
#
_cell.length_a   1.000
_cell.length_b   1.000
_cell.length_c   1.000
_cell.angle_alpha   90.00
_cell.angle_beta   90.00
_cell.angle_gamma   90.00
#
_symmetry.space_group_name_H-M   'P 1'
#
loop_
_entity.id
_entity.type
_entity.pdbx_description
1 polymer ?
#
loop_
_entity_poly.entity_id
_entity_poly.type
_entity_poly.pdbx_seq_one_letter_code
_entity_poly.pdbx_strand_id
1 'polypeptide(L)'
;MMTTLRIYGRVLNLKVLRGIPSLLTWEKLGNAQGNEKTVRNVLHSAGLKTRIPKKKPYISEVNRKRRLEFAMKYKNKPMDFWKVIFSDESKFEIFTPPSIRKIWRKNKTALEPKNVISTLKHSGGNVMVWGCGQGNLAFIDNKMNALAYIDVLQHNLLDSAQKLSMENTFIFQQDNDLKYTASYQDLVASKAN
;
A
#
# COMPACT_ATOMS: atom_id res chain seq x y z
N MET A 1 -12.50 -38.32 -17.30
CA MET A 1 -12.17 -36.95 -17.77
C MET A 1 -11.97 -35.94 -16.61
N MET A 2 -11.61 -36.38 -15.39
CA MET A 2 -11.36 -35.47 -14.24
C MET A 2 -9.98 -35.64 -13.60
N THR A 3 -9.17 -36.58 -14.06
CA THR A 3 -7.83 -36.86 -13.51
C THR A 3 -6.72 -36.02 -14.14
N THR A 4 -6.95 -35.43 -15.30
CA THR A 4 -5.98 -34.60 -16.03
C THR A 4 -5.90 -33.16 -15.51
N LEU A 5 -6.89 -32.66 -14.77
CA LEU A 5 -6.86 -31.28 -14.23
C LEU A 5 -5.99 -31.13 -12.96
N ARG A 6 -5.66 -32.23 -12.27
CA ARG A 6 -4.99 -32.19 -10.96
C ARG A 6 -3.46 -32.06 -11.03
N ILE A 7 -2.84 -32.48 -12.14
CA ILE A 7 -1.39 -32.42 -12.35
C ILE A 7 -0.97 -31.04 -12.90
N TYR A 8 -1.80 -30.42 -13.75
CA TYR A 8 -1.49 -29.12 -14.35
C TYR A 8 -1.57 -27.94 -13.38
N GLY A 9 -2.37 -28.05 -12.30
CA GLY A 9 -2.48 -27.01 -11.28
C GLY A 9 -1.24 -26.85 -10.38
N ARG A 10 -0.31 -27.82 -10.36
CA ARG A 10 0.94 -27.73 -9.58
C ARG A 10 2.08 -27.05 -10.33
N VAL A 11 2.16 -27.22 -11.66
CA VAL A 11 3.25 -26.68 -12.49
C VAL A 11 2.94 -25.26 -12.97
N LEU A 12 1.67 -24.98 -13.29
CA LEU A 12 1.19 -23.66 -13.67
C LEU A 12 0.18 -23.20 -12.64
N ASN A 13 0.64 -22.45 -11.64
CA ASN A 13 -0.27 -21.69 -10.79
C ASN A 13 -1.13 -20.79 -11.72
N LEU A 14 -2.45 -20.79 -11.56
CA LEU A 14 -3.39 -19.97 -12.35
C LEU A 14 -2.99 -18.48 -12.44
N LYS A 15 -2.15 -18.01 -11.50
CA LYS A 15 -1.55 -16.66 -11.50
C LYS A 15 -0.48 -16.44 -12.59
N VAL A 16 0.25 -17.47 -13.02
CA VAL A 16 1.27 -17.41 -14.08
C VAL A 16 0.63 -17.21 -15.46
N LEU A 17 -0.56 -17.77 -15.67
CA LEU A 17 -1.29 -17.73 -16.93
C LEU A 17 -1.85 -16.33 -17.26
N ARG A 18 -2.04 -15.46 -16.26
CA ARG A 18 -2.60 -14.10 -16.46
C ARG A 18 -1.69 -13.15 -17.25
N GLY A 19 -0.43 -13.51 -17.49
CA GLY A 19 0.54 -12.71 -18.23
C GLY A 19 1.00 -13.33 -19.55
N ILE A 20 0.39 -14.43 -19.99
CA ILE A 20 0.75 -15.10 -21.25
C ILE A 20 -0.04 -14.43 -22.39
N PRO A 21 0.62 -13.91 -23.44
CA PRO A 21 -0.05 -13.34 -24.61
C PRO A 21 -0.98 -14.38 -25.27
N SER A 22 -2.14 -13.94 -25.77
CA SER A 22 -3.14 -14.81 -26.44
C SER A 22 -2.60 -15.61 -27.63
N LEU A 23 -1.46 -15.19 -28.21
CA LEU A 23 -0.75 -15.87 -29.29
C LEU A 23 -0.04 -17.17 -28.88
N LEU A 24 0.13 -17.42 -27.58
CA LEU A 24 0.60 -18.70 -27.06
C LEU A 24 -0.63 -19.57 -26.77
N THR A 25 -1.23 -20.13 -27.83
CA THR A 25 -2.44 -20.95 -27.75
C THR A 25 -2.22 -22.19 -26.88
N TRP A 26 -3.27 -22.63 -26.19
CA TRP A 26 -3.27 -23.86 -25.42
C TRP A 26 -2.88 -25.10 -26.24
N GLU A 27 -3.01 -25.06 -27.57
CA GLU A 27 -2.52 -26.12 -28.46
C GLU A 27 -0.98 -26.23 -28.45
N LYS A 28 -0.25 -25.10 -28.40
CA LYS A 28 1.22 -25.10 -28.31
C LYS A 28 1.73 -25.54 -26.93
N LEU A 29 0.96 -25.29 -25.87
CA LEU A 29 1.27 -25.72 -24.50
C LEU A 29 0.73 -27.12 -24.17
N GLY A 30 -0.37 -27.53 -24.79
CA GLY A 30 -1.15 -28.75 -24.51
C GLY A 30 -0.60 -30.00 -25.19
N ASN A 31 0.25 -29.83 -26.22
CA ASN A 31 1.05 -30.94 -26.75
C ASN A 31 2.27 -31.30 -25.87
N ALA A 32 2.56 -30.52 -24.83
CA ALA A 32 3.54 -30.89 -23.83
C ALA A 32 2.89 -31.75 -22.74
N GLN A 33 2.77 -33.06 -22.98
CA GLN A 33 2.80 -34.06 -21.88
C GLN A 33 4.21 -34.11 -21.24
N GLY A 34 4.79 -32.94 -20.99
CA GLY A 34 6.23 -32.74 -20.97
C GLY A 34 6.69 -32.12 -19.67
N ASN A 35 7.70 -32.76 -19.09
CA ASN A 35 8.65 -32.26 -18.10
C ASN A 35 8.68 -30.72 -17.97
N GLU A 36 8.70 -30.20 -16.73
CA GLU A 36 8.77 -28.75 -16.43
C GLU A 36 9.83 -27.99 -17.24
N LYS A 37 10.92 -28.67 -17.60
CA LYS A 37 11.99 -28.12 -18.46
C LYS A 37 11.48 -27.76 -19.86
N THR A 38 10.61 -28.58 -20.45
CA THR A 38 10.00 -28.35 -21.76
C THR A 38 9.11 -27.11 -21.73
N VAL A 39 8.25 -26.99 -20.71
CA VAL A 39 7.40 -25.80 -20.51
C VAL A 39 8.25 -24.55 -20.36
N ARG A 40 9.33 -24.60 -19.57
CA ARG A 40 10.24 -23.47 -19.37
C ARG A 40 10.97 -23.06 -20.65
N ASN A 41 11.40 -24.03 -21.46
CA ASN A 41 12.07 -23.76 -22.73
C ASN A 41 11.14 -23.08 -23.74
N VAL A 42 9.88 -23.52 -23.83
CA VAL A 42 8.86 -22.89 -24.70
C VAL A 42 8.56 -21.45 -24.26
N LEU A 43 8.47 -21.20 -22.94
CA LEU A 43 8.28 -19.85 -22.43
C LEU A 43 9.48 -18.94 -22.73
N HIS A 44 10.71 -19.47 -22.59
CA HIS A 44 11.93 -18.72 -22.93
C HIS A 44 12.09 -18.46 -24.42
N SER A 45 11.74 -19.42 -25.30
CA SER A 45 11.77 -19.21 -26.76
C SER A 45 10.73 -18.17 -27.20
N ALA A 46 9.61 -18.06 -26.48
CA ALA A 46 8.64 -16.97 -26.64
C ALA A 46 9.09 -15.63 -26.02
N GLY A 47 10.33 -15.53 -25.51
CA GLY A 47 10.88 -14.32 -24.90
C GLY A 47 10.34 -14.01 -23.49
N LEU A 48 9.52 -14.89 -22.92
CA LEU A 48 8.96 -14.71 -21.58
C LEU A 48 10.01 -15.06 -20.52
N LYS A 49 10.10 -14.20 -19.51
CA LYS A 49 11.04 -14.37 -18.40
C LYS A 49 10.28 -14.34 -17.08
N THR A 50 10.66 -15.22 -16.17
CA THR A 50 10.10 -15.21 -14.81
C THR A 50 10.51 -13.91 -14.10
N ARG A 51 9.54 -13.22 -13.53
CA ARG A 51 9.70 -11.98 -12.75
C ARG A 51 8.83 -12.03 -11.51
N ILE A 52 9.29 -11.35 -10.45
CA ILE A 52 8.47 -11.14 -9.26
C ILE A 52 7.42 -10.07 -9.59
N PRO A 53 6.11 -10.34 -9.41
CA PRO A 53 5.08 -9.34 -9.65
C PRO A 53 5.24 -8.18 -8.66
N LYS A 54 5.11 -6.94 -9.17
CA LYS A 54 5.11 -5.74 -8.32
C LYS A 54 3.81 -5.72 -7.50
N LYS A 55 3.93 -5.60 -6.18
CA LYS A 55 2.78 -5.35 -5.29
C LYS A 55 2.33 -3.90 -5.48
N LYS A 56 1.06 -3.70 -5.85
CA LYS A 56 0.42 -2.39 -5.93
C LYS A 56 -0.99 -2.49 -5.35
N PRO A 57 -1.49 -1.44 -4.68
CA PRO A 57 -2.88 -1.42 -4.27
C PRO A 57 -3.79 -1.49 -5.51
N TYR A 58 -4.93 -2.16 -5.37
CA TYR A 58 -5.95 -2.13 -6.40
C TYR A 58 -6.60 -0.75 -6.46
N ILE A 59 -6.74 -0.20 -7.66
CA ILE A 59 -7.38 1.10 -7.91
C ILE A 59 -8.54 0.84 -8.87
N SER A 60 -9.76 1.19 -8.45
CA SER A 60 -10.95 1.07 -9.29
C SER A 60 -10.80 1.92 -10.56
N GLU A 61 -11.50 1.54 -11.63
CA GLU A 61 -11.47 2.27 -12.90
C GLU A 61 -11.92 3.73 -12.73
N VAL A 62 -12.97 3.95 -11.93
CA VAL A 62 -13.45 5.29 -11.56
C VAL A 62 -12.34 6.10 -10.89
N ASN A 63 -11.63 5.53 -9.91
CA ASN A 63 -10.55 6.24 -9.23
C ASN A 63 -9.32 6.43 -10.14
N ARG A 64 -9.04 5.53 -11.08
CA ARG A 64 -8.00 5.73 -12.10
C ARG A 64 -8.31 6.94 -12.98
N LYS A 65 -9.55 7.07 -13.43
CA LYS A 65 -10.01 8.22 -14.24
C LYS A 65 -9.87 9.53 -13.46
N ARG A 66 -10.40 9.58 -12.23
CA ARG A 66 -10.29 10.76 -11.34
C ARG A 66 -8.83 11.17 -11.09
N ARG A 67 -7.95 10.20 -10.81
CA ARG A 67 -6.51 10.47 -10.61
C ARG A 67 -5.84 11.03 -11.87
N LEU A 68 -6.21 10.52 -13.05
CA LEU A 68 -5.70 11.01 -14.33
C LEU A 68 -6.19 12.44 -14.62
N GLU A 69 -7.47 12.71 -14.43
CA GLU A 69 -8.05 14.04 -14.59
C GLU A 69 -7.40 15.05 -13.65
N PHE A 70 -7.20 14.68 -12.38
CA PHE A 70 -6.46 15.49 -11.41
C PHE A 70 -5.03 15.78 -11.89
N ALA A 71 -4.28 14.74 -12.29
CA ALA A 71 -2.91 14.92 -12.77
C ALA A 71 -2.84 15.84 -14.01
N MET A 72 -3.75 15.66 -14.96
CA MET A 72 -3.82 16.51 -16.16
C MET A 72 -4.18 17.96 -15.83
N LYS A 73 -5.11 18.18 -14.89
CA LYS A 73 -5.53 19.51 -14.45
C LYS A 73 -4.40 20.33 -13.84
N TYR A 74 -3.50 19.69 -13.09
CA TYR A 74 -2.42 20.37 -12.36
C TYR A 74 -1.03 20.26 -13.01
N LYS A 75 -0.87 19.46 -14.08
CA LYS A 75 0.42 19.21 -14.77
C LYS A 75 1.21 20.48 -15.13
N ASN A 76 0.53 21.50 -15.64
CA ASN A 76 1.16 22.71 -16.18
C ASN A 76 1.01 23.93 -15.24
N LYS A 77 0.79 23.70 -13.94
CA LYS A 77 0.67 24.80 -12.98
C LYS A 77 2.04 25.42 -12.69
N PRO A 78 2.10 26.76 -12.51
CA PRO A 78 3.35 27.46 -12.21
C PRO A 78 3.90 27.05 -10.85
N MET A 79 5.20 27.27 -10.60
CA MET A 79 5.84 26.87 -9.34
C MET A 79 5.17 27.50 -8.11
N ASP A 80 4.69 28.74 -8.24
CA ASP A 80 3.99 29.46 -7.16
C ASP A 80 2.72 28.75 -6.70
N PHE A 81 2.02 28.03 -7.59
CA PHE A 81 0.86 27.22 -7.23
C PHE A 81 1.23 26.07 -6.29
N TRP A 82 2.47 25.56 -6.38
CA TRP A 82 2.95 24.45 -5.57
C TRP A 82 3.40 24.85 -4.16
N LYS A 83 3.06 26.08 -3.73
CA LYS A 83 2.99 26.47 -2.32
C LYS A 83 1.84 25.73 -1.62
N VAL A 84 2.01 24.42 -1.49
CA VAL A 84 1.01 23.50 -0.92
C VAL A 84 1.57 22.87 0.34
N ILE A 85 0.82 22.94 1.43
CA ILE A 85 1.09 22.18 2.66
C ILE A 85 0.31 20.88 2.57
N PHE A 86 1.03 19.79 2.34
CA PHE A 86 0.48 18.43 2.35
C PHE A 86 0.42 17.92 3.78
N SER A 87 -0.71 17.37 4.20
CA SER A 87 -0.84 16.66 5.47
C SER A 87 -1.24 15.21 5.27
N ASP A 88 -0.82 14.35 6.19
CA ASP A 88 -1.25 12.95 6.22
C ASP A 88 -1.20 12.40 7.66
N GLU A 89 -1.92 11.31 7.85
CA GLU A 89 -1.86 10.49 9.06
C GLU A 89 -1.04 9.24 8.79
N SER A 90 -0.12 8.91 9.69
CA SER A 90 0.68 7.71 9.58
C SER A 90 0.64 6.89 10.85
N LYS A 91 0.51 5.58 10.67
CA LYS A 91 0.57 4.59 11.74
C LYS A 91 1.94 3.94 11.75
N PHE A 92 2.65 4.09 12.86
CA PHE A 92 3.95 3.45 13.09
C PHE A 92 3.78 2.26 14.03
N GLU A 93 4.13 1.07 13.55
CA GLU A 93 4.14 -0.14 14.37
C GLU A 93 5.44 -0.21 15.16
N ILE A 94 5.36 -0.17 16.50
CA ILE A 94 6.54 -0.17 17.38
C ILE A 94 7.28 -1.51 17.27
N PHE A 95 6.53 -2.62 17.15
CA PHE A 95 7.08 -3.95 16.95
C PHE A 95 6.58 -4.51 15.63
N THR A 96 7.25 -4.11 14.55
CA THR A 96 7.07 -4.78 13.26
C THR A 96 7.91 -6.06 13.27
N PRO A 97 7.32 -7.27 13.17
CA PRO A 97 8.13 -8.47 12.93
C PRO A 97 8.90 -8.27 11.62
N PRO A 98 10.21 -8.57 11.58
CA PRO A 98 11.01 -8.25 10.41
C PRO A 98 10.44 -8.92 9.16
N SER A 99 10.42 -8.17 8.06
CA SER A 99 9.92 -8.64 6.76
C SER A 99 10.78 -9.80 6.26
N ILE A 100 10.41 -11.03 6.60
CA ILE A 100 11.01 -12.30 6.17
C ILE A 100 12.55 -12.29 6.24
N ARG A 101 13.11 -12.64 7.40
CA ARG A 101 14.54 -13.02 7.48
C ARG A 101 14.71 -14.46 7.03
N LYS A 102 15.50 -14.68 5.97
CA LYS A 102 15.99 -16.03 5.65
C LYS A 102 17.06 -16.38 6.68
N ILE A 103 16.85 -17.45 7.42
CA ILE A 103 17.84 -18.01 8.35
C ILE A 103 18.47 -19.27 7.74
N TRP A 104 19.75 -19.48 7.97
CA TRP A 104 20.43 -20.73 7.65
C TRP A 104 20.29 -21.69 8.83
N ARG A 105 19.72 -22.88 8.61
CA ARG A 105 19.58 -23.91 9.65
C ARG A 105 19.72 -25.30 9.07
N LYS A 106 20.11 -26.26 9.92
CA LYS A 106 20.19 -27.68 9.55
C LYS A 106 18.78 -28.26 9.32
N ASN A 107 18.71 -29.35 8.57
CA ASN A 107 17.44 -30.07 8.37
C ASN A 107 16.88 -30.53 9.73
N LYS A 108 15.55 -30.48 9.87
CA LYS A 108 14.79 -30.87 11.08
C LYS A 108 15.01 -30.00 12.34
N THR A 109 15.81 -28.93 12.29
CA THR A 109 16.02 -28.05 13.46
C THR A 109 15.03 -26.87 13.55
N ALA A 110 13.82 -27.02 13.00
CA ALA A 110 12.90 -25.89 12.78
C ALA A 110 12.41 -25.22 14.05
N LEU A 111 12.23 -26.01 15.10
CA LEU A 111 11.62 -25.60 16.35
C LEU A 111 12.64 -25.29 17.44
N GLU A 112 13.95 -25.39 17.13
CA GLU A 112 14.99 -25.00 18.09
C GLU A 112 14.86 -23.50 18.38
N PRO A 113 14.94 -23.04 19.64
CA PRO A 113 14.75 -21.64 20.01
C PRO A 113 15.64 -20.66 19.21
N LYS A 114 16.87 -21.05 18.87
CA LYS A 114 17.78 -20.25 18.03
C LYS A 114 17.34 -20.10 16.56
N ASN A 115 16.44 -20.96 16.09
CA ASN A 115 15.92 -20.98 14.72
C ASN A 115 14.47 -20.49 14.64
N VAL A 116 13.87 -20.08 15.78
CA VAL A 116 12.50 -19.58 15.86
C VAL A 116 12.55 -18.12 16.29
N ILE A 117 11.92 -17.25 15.51
CA ILE A 117 11.68 -15.86 15.90
C ILE A 117 10.37 -15.84 16.69
N SER A 118 10.42 -15.37 17.93
CA SER A 118 9.21 -15.18 18.73
C SER A 118 8.32 -14.12 18.08
N THR A 119 7.09 -14.50 17.74
CA THR A 119 6.04 -13.55 17.38
C THR A 119 5.29 -13.17 18.66
N LEU A 120 5.40 -11.91 19.07
CA LEU A 120 4.58 -11.38 20.17
C LEU A 120 3.10 -11.53 19.77
N LYS A 121 2.30 -12.20 20.61
CA LYS A 121 0.87 -12.45 20.35
C LYS A 121 0.01 -11.18 20.49
N HIS A 122 0.54 -10.14 21.11
CA HIS A 122 -0.14 -8.86 21.30
C HIS A 122 0.59 -7.83 20.46
N SER A 123 -0.17 -7.08 19.64
CA SER A 123 0.33 -5.95 18.86
C SER A 123 1.21 -5.11 19.77
N GLY A 124 2.50 -4.97 19.48
CA GLY A 124 3.46 -4.30 20.36
C GLY A 124 3.24 -2.79 20.50
N GLY A 125 2.00 -2.33 20.41
CA GLY A 125 1.64 -0.93 20.30
C GLY A 125 1.84 -0.43 18.88
N ASN A 126 1.09 0.61 18.58
CA ASN A 126 1.31 1.46 17.43
C ASN A 126 1.20 2.90 17.91
N VAL A 127 1.87 3.79 17.20
CA VAL A 127 1.75 5.22 17.40
C VAL A 127 1.13 5.80 16.15
N MET A 128 0.03 6.53 16.34
CA MET A 128 -0.58 7.33 15.28
C MET A 128 0.02 8.72 15.36
N VAL A 129 0.44 9.26 14.23
CA VAL A 129 0.91 10.64 14.12
C VAL A 129 0.22 11.33 12.97
N TRP A 130 -0.06 12.60 13.16
CA TRP A 130 -0.40 13.54 12.09
C TRP A 130 0.82 14.40 11.80
N GLY A 131 1.05 14.74 10.54
CA GLY A 131 2.07 15.71 10.18
C GLY A 131 1.73 16.44 8.90
N CYS A 132 2.37 17.59 8.69
CA CYS A 132 2.23 18.33 7.45
C CYS A 132 3.57 18.86 6.92
N GLY A 133 3.91 18.55 5.67
CA GLY A 133 5.16 18.94 5.01
C GLY A 133 6.40 18.64 5.85
N GLN A 134 7.29 19.64 5.96
CA GLN A 134 8.40 19.67 6.94
C GLN A 134 8.04 20.49 8.20
N GLY A 135 6.74 20.66 8.45
CA GLY A 135 6.21 21.34 9.62
C GLY A 135 6.11 20.43 10.83
N ASN A 136 5.07 20.63 11.63
CA ASN A 136 4.89 19.95 12.90
C ASN A 136 4.46 18.49 12.72
N LEU A 137 4.84 17.69 13.72
CA LEU A 137 4.38 16.33 13.91
C LEU A 137 3.62 16.27 15.24
N ALA A 138 2.37 15.81 15.20
CA ALA A 138 1.50 15.68 16.37
C ALA A 138 1.21 14.20 16.65
N PHE A 139 1.41 13.77 17.89
CA PHE A 139 1.05 12.44 18.36
C PHE A 139 -0.46 12.37 18.62
N ILE A 140 -1.08 11.27 18.20
CA ILE A 140 -2.50 11.01 18.41
C ILE A 140 -2.61 9.79 19.31
N ASP A 141 -3.09 9.99 20.54
CA ASP A 141 -3.13 8.93 21.56
C ASP A 141 -4.16 7.84 21.26
N ASN A 142 -5.21 8.17 20.50
CA ASN A 142 -6.33 7.28 20.21
C ASN A 142 -6.70 7.33 18.71
N LYS A 143 -7.79 6.62 18.34
CA LYS A 143 -8.36 6.74 17.00
C LYS A 143 -8.80 8.19 16.76
N MET A 144 -8.27 8.84 15.73
CA MET A 144 -8.60 10.23 15.46
C MET A 144 -10.07 10.38 15.07
N ASN A 145 -10.78 11.23 15.80
CA ASN A 145 -12.13 11.68 15.47
C ASN A 145 -12.09 13.11 14.89
N ALA A 146 -13.22 13.60 14.42
CA ALA A 146 -13.29 14.92 13.77
C ALA A 146 -12.88 16.08 14.71
N LEU A 147 -13.19 15.99 16.02
CA LEU A 147 -12.80 17.01 17.00
C LEU A 147 -11.30 17.03 17.26
N ALA A 148 -10.70 15.86 17.48
CA ALA A 148 -9.26 15.71 17.61
C ALA A 148 -8.53 16.20 16.35
N TYR A 149 -9.13 16.01 15.18
CA TYR A 149 -8.57 16.56 13.95
C TYR A 149 -8.55 18.09 13.93
N ILE A 150 -9.68 18.72 14.25
CA ILE A 150 -9.77 20.19 14.33
C ILE A 150 -8.76 20.72 15.33
N ASP A 151 -8.63 20.07 16.49
CA ASP A 151 -7.69 20.43 17.54
C ASP A 151 -6.24 20.35 17.04
N VAL A 152 -5.86 19.26 16.38
CA VAL A 152 -4.53 19.10 15.79
C VAL A 152 -4.26 20.20 14.75
N LEU A 153 -5.22 20.51 13.88
CA LEU A 153 -5.06 21.58 12.88
C LEU A 153 -4.89 22.95 13.53
N GLN A 154 -5.71 23.28 14.53
CA GLN A 154 -5.66 24.57 15.22
C GLN A 154 -4.30 24.80 15.89
N HIS A 155 -3.74 23.77 16.51
CA HIS A 155 -2.47 23.86 17.24
C HIS A 155 -1.24 23.77 16.33
N ASN A 156 -1.32 23.08 15.20
CA ASN A 156 -0.13 22.73 14.43
C ASN A 156 -0.05 23.34 13.03
N LEU A 157 -1.18 23.62 12.36
CA LEU A 157 -1.16 24.02 10.95
C LEU A 157 -0.54 25.41 10.75
N LEU A 158 -0.94 26.39 11.55
CA LEU A 158 -0.45 27.77 11.42
C LEU A 158 1.03 27.89 11.80
N ASP A 159 1.43 27.24 12.89
CA ASP A 159 2.84 27.16 13.31
C ASP A 159 3.70 26.46 12.23
N SER A 160 3.17 25.40 11.61
CA SER A 160 3.82 24.76 10.46
C SER A 160 3.95 25.68 9.26
N ALA A 161 2.91 26.45 8.93
CA ALA A 161 2.95 27.40 7.82
C ALA A 161 3.98 28.51 8.06
N GLN A 162 4.11 29.00 9.30
CA GLN A 162 5.13 29.96 9.70
C GLN A 162 6.55 29.39 9.56
N LYS A 163 6.78 28.16 10.06
CA LYS A 163 8.08 27.47 9.94
C LYS A 163 8.52 27.25 8.49
N LEU A 164 7.55 27.08 7.59
CA LEU A 164 7.79 26.93 6.15
C LEU A 164 7.86 28.26 5.40
N SER A 165 7.71 29.41 6.08
CA SER A 165 7.62 30.74 5.47
C SER A 165 6.48 30.86 4.43
N MET A 166 5.33 30.24 4.73
CA MET A 166 4.15 30.15 3.87
C MET A 166 2.90 30.78 4.50
N GLU A 167 3.05 31.50 5.60
CA GLU A 167 2.01 32.03 6.49
C GLU A 167 0.82 32.75 5.82
N ASN A 168 1.03 33.46 4.71
CA ASN A 168 -0.03 34.27 4.08
C ASN A 168 -0.58 33.68 2.77
N THR A 169 0.10 32.73 2.14
CA THR A 169 -0.29 32.19 0.83
C THR A 169 0.10 30.72 0.73
N PHE A 170 -0.81 29.84 1.14
CA PHE A 170 -0.65 28.40 0.94
C PHE A 170 -1.97 27.73 0.58
N ILE A 171 -1.86 26.63 -0.14
CA ILE A 171 -2.96 25.69 -0.34
C ILE A 171 -2.79 24.57 0.67
N PHE A 172 -3.82 24.30 1.47
CA PHE A 172 -3.82 23.13 2.33
C PHE A 172 -4.34 21.91 1.58
N GLN A 173 -3.62 20.79 1.64
CA GLN A 173 -4.02 19.53 1.01
C GLN A 173 -4.05 18.40 2.04
N GLN A 174 -5.19 17.71 2.07
CA GLN A 174 -5.47 16.53 2.89
C GLN A 174 -6.19 15.47 2.02
N ASP A 175 -6.28 14.23 2.49
CA ASP A 175 -7.04 13.18 1.81
C ASP A 175 -8.56 13.36 2.00
N ASN A 176 -9.36 12.51 1.34
CA ASN A 176 -10.82 12.64 1.31
C ASN A 176 -11.51 11.76 2.37
N ASP A 177 -10.91 11.61 3.56
CA ASP A 177 -11.56 10.87 4.65
C ASP A 177 -12.81 11.63 5.14
N LEU A 178 -13.88 10.89 5.43
CA LEU A 178 -15.17 11.41 5.89
C LEU A 178 -15.03 12.28 7.14
N LYS A 179 -14.03 11.98 7.99
CA LYS A 179 -13.77 12.72 9.22
C LYS A 179 -13.37 14.18 9.00
N TYR A 180 -12.86 14.54 7.82
CA TYR A 180 -12.50 15.93 7.51
C TYR A 180 -13.64 16.75 6.90
N THR A 181 -14.71 16.09 6.48
CA THR A 181 -15.92 16.72 5.96
C THR A 181 -17.09 16.61 6.94
N ALA A 182 -16.79 16.31 8.21
CA ALA A 182 -17.80 16.15 9.26
C ALA A 182 -18.66 17.41 9.40
N SER A 183 -19.97 17.23 9.41
CA SER A 183 -20.91 18.32 9.60
C SER A 183 -20.93 18.77 11.06
N TYR A 184 -21.49 19.95 11.32
CA TYR A 184 -21.69 20.43 12.69
C TYR A 184 -22.49 19.43 13.56
N GLN A 185 -23.45 18.71 12.96
CA GLN A 185 -24.25 17.70 13.66
C GLN A 185 -23.38 16.50 14.09
N ASP A 186 -22.44 16.07 13.25
CA ASP A 186 -21.50 14.99 13.55
C ASP A 186 -20.55 15.38 14.70
N LEU A 187 -20.14 16.64 14.74
CA LEU A 187 -19.30 17.18 15.82
C LEU A 187 -20.04 17.17 17.17
N VAL A 188 -21.32 17.56 17.20
CA VAL A 188 -22.15 17.52 18.41
C VAL A 188 -22.33 16.10 18.91
N ALA A 189 -22.58 15.13 18.02
CA ALA A 189 -22.71 13.72 18.39
C ALA A 189 -21.41 13.15 18.99
N SER A 190 -20.24 13.60 18.51
CA SER A 190 -18.94 13.15 19.03
C SER A 190 -18.56 13.71 20.41
N LYS A 191 -19.23 14.77 20.89
CA LYS A 191 -19.06 15.31 22.26
C LYS A 191 -19.91 14.57 23.31
N ALA A 192 -20.89 13.79 22.87
CA ALA A 192 -21.87 13.14 23.76
C ALA A 192 -21.45 11.72 24.22
N ASN A 193 -20.26 11.25 23.80
CA ASN A 193 -19.62 9.99 24.22
C ASN A 193 -18.32 10.31 24.96
#